data_AF-A0A9D2K721-F1
#
_entry.id   AF-A0A9D2K721-F1
#
_cell.length_a   1.000
_cell.length_b   1.000
_cell.length_c   1.000
_cell.angle_alpha   90.00
_cell.angle_beta   90.00
_cell.angle_gamma   90.00
#
_symmetry.space_group_name_H-M   'P 1'
#
loop_
_entity.id
_entity.type
_entity.pdbx_description
1 polymer ?
#
loop_
_entity_poly.entity_id
_entity_poly.type
_entity_poly.pdbx_seq_one_letter_code
_entity_poly.pdbx_strand_id
1 'polypeptide(L)' 'DMGKVIGKQGRIARAIRSVVKAAASKEEKKVIVDIQ' A
#
# COMPACT_ATOMS: atom_id res chain seq x y z
N ASP A 1 -0.20 5.44 -15.88
CA ASP A 1 -0.86 5.68 -14.57
C ASP A 1 -0.18 5.07 -13.35
N MET A 2 0.54 3.93 -13.43
CA MET A 2 1.29 3.40 -12.27
C MET A 2 2.45 4.27 -11.78
N GLY A 3 3.08 5.05 -12.67
CA GLY A 3 4.10 6.04 -12.27
C GLY A 3 3.60 7.09 -11.28
N LYS A 4 2.29 7.41 -11.31
CA LYS A 4 1.66 8.35 -10.37
C LYS A 4 1.35 7.68 -9.02
N VAL A 5 1.00 6.39 -9.04
CA VAL A 5 0.67 5.58 -7.86
C VAL A 5 1.93 5.14 -7.09
N ILE A 6 3.00 4.79 -7.79
CA ILE A 6 4.31 4.51 -7.18
C ILE A 6 4.93 5.83 -6.70
N GLY A 7 4.88 6.88 -7.53
CA GLY A 7 5.56 8.15 -7.28
C GLY A 7 7.10 7.99 -7.34
N LYS A 8 7.82 9.09 -7.17
CA LYS A 8 9.28 9.20 -7.47
C LYS A 8 10.21 8.15 -6.83
N GLN A 9 9.81 7.52 -5.72
CA GLN A 9 10.58 6.47 -5.02
C GLN A 9 9.66 5.38 -4.41
N GLY A 10 8.44 5.20 -4.90
CA GLY A 10 7.49 4.32 -4.22
C GLY A 10 6.94 4.92 -2.92
N ARG A 11 7.08 6.24 -2.72
CA ARG A 11 6.68 6.92 -1.47
C ARG A 11 5.17 6.83 -1.24
N ILE A 12 4.39 6.96 -2.31
CA ILE A 12 2.92 6.85 -2.27
C ILE A 12 2.53 5.37 -2.06
N ALA A 13 3.16 4.45 -2.80
CA ALA A 13 2.98 3.01 -2.62
C ALA A 13 3.27 2.53 -1.18
N ARG A 14 4.32 3.07 -0.53
CA ARG A 14 4.63 2.79 0.88
C ARG A 14 3.57 3.32 1.85
N ALA A 15 3.10 4.55 1.63
CA ALA A 15 2.07 5.16 2.48
C ALA A 15 0.77 4.34 2.43
N ILE A 16 0.32 3.96 1.23
CA ILE A 16 -0.87 3.13 1.04
C ILE A 16 -0.68 1.77 1.72
N ARG A 17 0.46 1.10 1.53
CA ARG A 17 0.75 -0.19 2.17
C ARG A 17 0.72 -0.10 3.70
N SER A 18 1.21 1.00 4.28
CA SER A 18 1.18 1.23 5.72
C SER A 18 -0.25 1.36 6.25
N VAL A 19 -1.09 2.14 5.59
CA VAL A 19 -2.49 2.36 5.98
C VAL A 19 -3.30 1.08 5.83
N VAL A 20 -3.18 0.40 4.69
CA VAL A 20 -3.88 -0.86 4.44
C VAL A 20 -3.44 -1.94 5.41
N LYS A 21 -2.14 -2.03 5.72
CA LYS A 21 -1.64 -3.00 6.71
C LYS A 21 -2.16 -2.69 8.12
N ALA A 22 -2.23 -1.42 8.52
CA ALA A 22 -2.79 -1.04 9.81
C ALA A 22 -4.30 -1.35 9.92
N ALA A 23 -5.06 -1.08 8.86
CA ALA A 23 -6.48 -1.45 8.80
C ALA A 23 -6.68 -2.97 8.81
N ALA A 24 -5.88 -3.70 8.04
CA ALA A 24 -5.93 -5.16 7.95
C ALA A 24 -5.54 -5.85 9.27
N SER A 25 -4.58 -5.29 10.02
CA SER A 25 -4.24 -5.74 11.37
C SER A 25 -5.41 -5.63 12.34
N LYS A 26 -6.30 -4.65 12.15
CA LYS A 26 -7.51 -4.50 12.98
C LYS A 26 -8.58 -5.54 12.66
N GLU A 27 -8.58 -6.09 11.45
CA GLU A 27 -9.52 -7.12 11.00
C GLU A 27 -8.91 -8.55 11.02
N GLU A 28 -7.69 -8.72 11.53
CA GLU A 28 -6.93 -10.00 11.51
C GLU A 28 -6.83 -10.69 10.13
N LYS A 29 -7.01 -9.92 9.04
CA LYS A 29 -6.92 -10.42 7.68
C LYS A 29 -5.54 -10.16 7.10
N LYS A 30 -4.91 -11.17 6.52
CA LYS A 30 -3.67 -10.99 5.74
C LYS A 30 -4.00 -10.37 4.39
N VAL A 31 -3.74 -9.07 4.25
CA VAL A 31 -3.89 -8.33 2.99
C VAL A 31 -2.53 -8.13 2.33
N ILE A 32 -2.42 -8.55 1.06
CA ILE A 32 -1.25 -8.30 0.21
C ILE A 32 -1.63 -7.20 -0.78
N VAL A 33 -0.91 -6.09 -0.75
CA VAL A 33 -1.10 -4.98 -1.69
C VAL A 33 -0.06 -5.12 -2.80
N ASP A 34 -0.51 -5.56 -3.97
CA ASP A 34 0.30 -5.61 -5.18
C ASP A 34 0.13 -4.31 -5.97
N ILE A 35 1.24 -3.69 -6.35
CA ILE A 35 1.29 -2.39 -7.02
C ILE A 35 2.18 -2.61 -8.25
N GLN A 36 1.55 -2.83 -9.40
CA GLN A 36 2.22 -3.07 -10.70
C GLN A 36 2.91 -1.82 -11.29
#